data_AF-A0A6U2HAJ5-F1
#
_entry.id   AF-A0A6U2HAJ5-F1
#
_cell.length_a   1.000
_cell.length_b   1.000
_cell.length_c   1.000
_cell.angle_alpha   90.00
_cell.angle_beta   90.00
_cell.angle_gamma   90.00
#
_symmetry.space_group_name_H-M   'P 1'
#
loop_
_entity.id
_entity.type
_entity.pdbx_description
1 polymer ?
#
loop_
_entity_poly.entity_id
_entity_poly.type
_entity_poly.pdbx_seq_one_letter_code
_entity_poly.pdbx_strand_id
1 'polypeptide(L)'
;MRGVSFAIMCSIKVWDATRKIGGVIVSHPAQISTYSKDSEGFHHPALPHSLRRYNPPQIESDLGEGFESFVPKKEGPSHLWPVLEAMKKGGAGSRERFVSFRNNFNKIMETPYNRKDEWRIDLHRVKGTVYMNVVKVDRDDTPFPGQERFTYYGYKFEELCTRPPP
;
A
#
# COMPACT_ATOMS: atom_id res chain seq x y z
N MET A 1 24.84 0.02 18.49
CA MET A 1 24.72 -1.12 17.55
C MET A 1 24.59 -0.57 16.15
N ARG A 2 25.63 -0.72 15.32
CA ARG A 2 25.66 -0.21 13.94
C ARG A 2 24.86 -1.17 13.05
N GLY A 3 23.65 -0.79 12.65
CA GLY A 3 22.86 -1.55 11.69
C GLY A 3 23.54 -1.49 10.33
N VAL A 4 23.92 -2.64 9.78
CA VAL A 4 24.43 -2.72 8.42
C VAL A 4 23.24 -2.55 7.49
N SER A 5 23.08 -1.36 6.93
CA SER A 5 22.07 -1.08 5.90
C SER A 5 22.57 -1.68 4.59
N PHE A 6 21.96 -2.78 4.15
CA PHE A 6 22.20 -3.33 2.82
C PHE A 6 21.10 -2.83 1.89
N ALA A 7 21.41 -1.84 1.06
CA ALA A 7 20.58 -1.55 -0.10
C ALA A 7 20.76 -2.70 -1.10
N ILE A 8 19.90 -3.72 -1.01
CA ILE A 8 19.82 -4.73 -2.07
C ILE A 8 19.10 -4.07 -3.24
N MET A 9 19.89 -3.48 -4.14
CA MET A 9 19.39 -2.98 -5.41
C MET A 9 19.16 -4.17 -6.34
N CYS A 10 18.02 -4.84 -6.18
CA CYS A 10 17.63 -5.96 -7.03
C CYS A 10 17.15 -5.42 -8.38
N SER A 11 18.05 -5.21 -9.33
CA SER A 11 17.68 -5.07 -10.73
C SER A 11 17.38 -6.47 -11.28
N ILE A 12 16.11 -6.80 -11.46
CA ILE A 12 15.71 -7.97 -12.27
C ILE A 12 16.07 -7.62 -13.71
N LYS A 13 17.32 -7.85 -14.11
CA LYS A 13 17.77 -7.61 -15.49
C LYS A 13 17.22 -8.66 -16.47
N VAL A 14 16.81 -9.82 -15.96
CA VAL A 14 16.36 -10.95 -16.78
C VAL A 14 15.19 -11.62 -16.08
N TRP A 15 13.97 -11.37 -16.58
CA TRP A 15 12.83 -12.25 -16.34
C TRP A 15 12.86 -13.33 -17.41
N ASP A 16 13.10 -14.58 -17.00
CA ASP A 16 13.03 -15.73 -17.91
C ASP A 16 11.61 -16.29 -17.92
N ALA A 17 10.81 -15.83 -18.89
CA ALA A 17 9.44 -16.29 -19.10
C ALA A 17 9.35 -17.78 -19.51
N THR A 18 10.47 -18.40 -19.90
CA THR A 18 10.52 -19.81 -20.32
C THR A 18 10.79 -20.76 -19.15
N ARG A 19 11.22 -20.22 -18.00
CA ARG A 19 11.45 -21.00 -16.79
C ARG A 19 10.14 -21.56 -16.26
N LYS A 20 9.94 -22.86 -16.46
CA LYS A 20 8.84 -23.59 -15.82
C LYS A 20 9.10 -23.66 -14.32
N ILE A 21 8.36 -22.87 -13.57
CA ILE A 21 8.25 -23.01 -12.12
C ILE A 21 7.17 -24.07 -11.88
N GLY A 22 7.37 -24.97 -10.93
CA GLY A 22 6.33 -25.90 -10.50
C GLY A 22 5.10 -25.16 -9.94
N GLY A 23 4.06 -25.90 -9.58
CA GLY A 23 2.86 -25.32 -8.96
C GLY A 23 3.22 -24.49 -7.72
N VAL A 24 2.63 -23.30 -7.61
CA VAL A 24 2.77 -22.44 -6.43
C VAL A 24 1.62 -22.73 -5.49
N ILE A 25 1.94 -23.04 -4.24
CA ILE A 25 0.94 -23.19 -3.18
C ILE A 25 0.72 -21.81 -2.56
N VAL A 26 -0.51 -21.32 -2.63
CA VAL A 26 -0.93 -20.06 -2.02
C VAL A 26 -1.86 -20.37 -0.86
N SER A 27 -1.46 -19.99 0.36
CA SER A 27 -2.29 -20.15 1.55
C SER A 27 -3.46 -19.14 1.55
N HIS A 28 -4.52 -19.47 2.28
CA HIS A 28 -5.59 -18.50 2.52
C HIS A 28 -5.07 -17.29 3.32
N PRO A 29 -5.33 -16.04 2.89
CA PRO A 29 -4.95 -14.86 3.66
C PRO A 29 -5.68 -14.85 5.01
N ALA A 30 -4.94 -14.69 6.10
CA ALA A 30 -5.49 -14.57 7.45
C ALA A 30 -5.21 -13.17 8.00
N GLN A 31 -6.25 -12.48 8.46
CA GLN A 31 -6.08 -11.19 9.14
C GLN A 31 -5.52 -11.42 10.54
N ILE A 32 -4.34 -10.87 10.80
CA ILE A 32 -3.67 -10.97 12.11
C ILE A 32 -3.98 -9.77 13.00
N SER A 33 -4.05 -8.57 12.41
CA SER A 33 -4.32 -7.32 13.12
C SER A 33 -4.89 -6.27 12.18
N THR A 34 -5.23 -5.11 12.72
CA THR A 34 -5.72 -3.93 12.01
C THR A 34 -5.16 -2.66 12.63
N TYR A 35 -5.17 -1.56 11.89
CA TYR A 35 -4.98 -0.22 12.42
C TYR A 35 -5.83 0.77 11.63
N SER A 36 -6.18 1.88 12.26
CA SER A 36 -6.82 3.02 11.58
C SER A 36 -5.84 4.19 11.45
N LYS A 37 -6.08 5.07 10.48
CA LYS A 37 -5.38 6.35 10.34
C LYS A 37 -6.43 7.46 10.29
N ASP A 38 -6.31 8.45 11.18
CA ASP A 38 -7.23 9.59 11.19
C ASP A 38 -6.81 10.69 10.19
N SER A 39 -7.60 11.76 10.14
CA SER A 39 -7.38 12.92 9.25
C SER A 39 -6.12 13.72 9.59
N GLU A 40 -5.68 13.69 10.85
CA GLU A 40 -4.44 14.33 11.30
C GLU A 40 -3.20 13.46 11.00
N GLY A 41 -3.46 12.20 10.65
CA GLY A 41 -2.47 11.23 10.24
C GLY A 41 -1.93 10.37 11.38
N PHE A 42 -2.55 10.42 12.56
CA PHE A 42 -2.21 9.54 13.66
C PHE A 42 -2.70 8.12 13.39
N HIS A 43 -1.91 7.17 13.84
CA HIS A 43 -2.16 5.76 13.70
C HIS A 43 -2.75 5.19 14.99
N HIS A 44 -3.85 4.46 14.84
CA HIS A 44 -4.58 3.84 15.93
C HIS A 44 -4.47 2.31 15.81
N PRO A 45 -3.39 1.72 16.36
CA PRO A 45 -3.13 0.29 16.19
C PRO A 45 -4.13 -0.55 17.01
N ALA A 46 -4.59 -1.63 16.38
CA ALA A 46 -5.61 -2.57 16.85
C ALA A 46 -7.04 -2.01 16.97
N LEU A 47 -7.34 -0.88 16.30
CA LEU A 47 -8.70 -0.30 16.29
C LEU A 47 -9.20 -0.14 14.85
N PRO A 48 -10.35 -0.72 14.48
CA PRO A 48 -10.97 -0.58 13.16
C PRO A 48 -12.01 0.56 13.10
N HIS A 49 -11.92 1.60 13.93
CA HIS A 49 -12.97 2.63 14.00
C HIS A 49 -13.11 3.45 12.70
N SER A 50 -12.11 3.43 11.82
CA SER A 50 -12.20 4.03 10.48
C SER A 50 -12.75 3.06 9.41
N LEU A 51 -13.15 1.84 9.79
CA LEU A 51 -13.69 0.85 8.85
C LEU A 51 -15.11 1.24 8.45
N ARG A 52 -15.23 1.77 7.22
CA ARG A 52 -16.51 2.10 6.62
C ARG A 52 -17.18 0.84 6.06
N ARG A 53 -18.50 0.86 5.98
CA ARG A 53 -19.29 -0.21 5.36
C ARG A 53 -19.69 0.20 3.96
N TYR A 54 -19.72 -0.77 3.05
CA TYR A 54 -20.27 -0.54 1.72
C TYR A 54 -21.71 -0.04 1.79
N ASN A 55 -22.01 0.94 0.94
CA ASN A 55 -23.30 1.53 0.71
C ASN A 55 -23.44 1.66 -0.82
N PRO A 56 -24.44 1.03 -1.47
CA PRO A 56 -24.62 1.19 -2.91
C PRO A 56 -24.80 2.68 -3.26
N PRO A 57 -24.02 3.21 -4.23
CA PRO A 57 -24.21 4.60 -4.67
C PRO A 57 -25.48 4.71 -5.49
N GLN A 58 -26.01 5.93 -5.61
CA GLN A 58 -27.04 6.24 -6.60
C GLN A 58 -26.40 6.23 -8.00
N ILE A 59 -27.04 5.55 -8.96
CA ILE A 59 -26.60 5.56 -10.35
C ILE A 59 -26.76 6.99 -10.90
N GLU A 60 -25.84 7.42 -11.75
CA GLU A 60 -25.75 8.80 -12.29
C GLU A 60 -25.35 9.88 -11.26
N SER A 61 -24.83 9.51 -10.08
CA SER A 61 -24.18 10.49 -9.20
C SER A 61 -22.99 11.17 -9.88
N ASP A 62 -22.90 12.49 -9.74
CA ASP A 62 -21.79 13.29 -10.28
C ASP A 62 -20.53 13.13 -9.43
N LEU A 63 -19.50 12.49 -10.00
CA LEU A 63 -18.20 12.31 -9.34
C LEU A 63 -17.38 13.62 -9.27
N GLY A 64 -17.74 14.65 -10.03
CA GLY A 64 -17.11 15.97 -9.98
C GLY A 64 -17.68 16.91 -8.92
N GLU A 65 -18.80 16.57 -8.30
CA GLU A 65 -19.44 17.39 -7.29
C GLU A 65 -18.55 17.55 -6.05
N GLY A 66 -18.07 18.78 -5.82
CA GLY A 66 -17.21 19.14 -4.69
C GLY A 66 -15.72 19.14 -5.01
N PHE A 67 -15.32 18.97 -6.28
CA PHE A 67 -13.90 19.01 -6.67
C PHE A 67 -13.22 20.35 -6.33
N GLU A 68 -13.90 21.48 -6.51
CA GLU A 68 -13.32 22.82 -6.30
C GLU A 68 -12.94 23.09 -4.83
N SER A 69 -13.54 22.38 -3.87
CA SER A 69 -13.20 22.46 -2.44
C SER A 69 -12.39 21.26 -1.94
N PHE A 70 -11.99 20.35 -2.84
CA PHE A 70 -11.23 19.17 -2.48
C PHE A 70 -9.84 19.53 -1.96
N VAL A 71 -9.49 19.00 -0.80
CA VAL A 71 -8.14 19.08 -0.23
C VAL A 71 -7.45 17.73 -0.40
N PRO A 72 -6.47 17.62 -1.31
CA PRO A 72 -5.75 16.37 -1.51
C PRO A 72 -5.06 15.89 -0.23
N LYS A 73 -5.09 14.58 -0.03
CA LYS A 73 -4.35 13.95 1.07
C LYS A 73 -2.86 14.25 0.92
N LYS A 74 -2.27 14.88 1.93
CA LYS A 74 -0.81 15.05 2.00
C LYS A 74 -0.15 13.69 2.10
N GLU A 75 0.66 13.35 1.10
CA GLU A 75 1.40 12.10 1.13
C GLU A 75 2.64 12.21 2.03
N GLY A 76 2.53 11.70 3.25
CA GLY A 76 3.67 11.52 4.15
C GLY A 76 4.53 10.30 3.80
N PRO A 77 5.71 10.17 4.43
CA PRO A 77 6.54 8.98 4.28
C PRO A 77 5.77 7.73 4.73
N SER A 78 5.77 6.70 3.88
CA SER A 78 5.09 5.43 4.13
C SER A 78 5.99 4.50 4.92
N HIS A 79 6.21 4.83 6.19
CA HIS A 79 6.97 3.99 7.11
C HIS A 79 6.18 2.73 7.48
N LEU A 80 6.87 1.59 7.61
CA LEU A 80 6.25 0.33 8.04
C LEU A 80 5.82 0.34 9.53
N TRP A 81 6.16 1.40 10.28
CA TRP A 81 5.89 1.52 11.71
C TRP A 81 4.44 1.20 12.12
N PRO A 82 3.38 1.71 11.46
CA PRO A 82 2.00 1.41 11.84
C PRO A 82 1.66 -0.07 11.69
N VAL A 83 2.25 -0.75 10.68
CA VAL A 83 2.09 -2.18 10.47
C VAL A 83 2.76 -2.95 11.60
N LEU A 84 3.98 -2.56 11.99
CA LEU A 84 4.73 -3.20 13.08
C LEU A 84 4.03 -3.04 14.43
N GLU A 85 3.48 -1.85 14.73
CA GLU A 85 2.72 -1.62 15.95
C GLU A 85 1.42 -2.45 15.98
N ALA A 86 0.68 -2.49 14.87
CA ALA A 86 -0.51 -3.31 14.74
C ALA A 86 -0.19 -4.80 14.92
N MET A 87 0.87 -5.29 14.28
CA MET A 87 1.36 -6.67 14.40
C MET A 87 1.70 -7.02 15.85
N LYS A 88 2.47 -6.15 16.53
CA LYS A 88 2.84 -6.33 17.94
C LYS A 88 1.61 -6.42 18.84
N LYS A 89 0.62 -5.54 18.64
CA LYS A 89 -0.64 -5.59 19.41
C LYS A 89 -1.51 -6.81 19.09
N GLY A 90 -1.49 -7.28 17.84
CA GLY A 90 -2.25 -8.47 17.40
C GLY A 90 -1.59 -9.80 17.75
N GLY A 91 -0.48 -9.81 18.49
CA GLY A 91 0.22 -11.03 18.86
C GLY A 91 1.00 -11.70 17.71
N ALA A 92 1.22 -10.99 16.60
CA ALA A 92 2.07 -11.47 15.52
C ALA A 92 3.54 -11.43 15.98
N GLY A 93 4.16 -12.60 16.14
CA GLY A 93 5.56 -12.76 16.57
C GLY A 93 6.54 -12.87 15.40
N SER A 94 7.82 -13.17 15.66
CA SER A 94 8.92 -13.19 14.67
C SER A 94 8.93 -14.39 13.69
N ARG A 95 7.76 -14.85 13.23
CA ARG A 95 7.65 -16.05 12.36
C ARG A 95 7.62 -15.69 10.87
N GLU A 96 7.32 -14.45 10.53
CA GLU A 96 7.21 -14.02 9.13
C GLU A 96 8.60 -13.86 8.51
N ARG A 97 8.76 -14.38 7.30
CA ARG A 97 9.99 -14.20 6.51
C ARG A 97 10.05 -12.82 5.87
N PHE A 98 8.89 -12.26 5.53
CA PHE A 98 8.74 -10.98 4.86
C PHE A 98 7.63 -10.16 5.52
N VAL A 99 7.91 -8.87 5.78
CA VAL A 99 6.92 -7.92 6.27
C VAL A 99 6.97 -6.66 5.40
N SER A 100 5.85 -6.31 4.77
CA SER A 100 5.73 -5.14 3.91
C SER A 100 4.28 -4.70 3.73
N PHE A 101 4.09 -3.60 3.01
CA PHE A 101 2.80 -3.23 2.43
C PHE A 101 2.50 -4.10 1.20
N ARG A 102 1.22 -4.43 0.97
CA ARG A 102 0.76 -5.18 -0.22
C ARG A 102 1.28 -4.59 -1.53
N ASN A 103 1.33 -3.26 -1.63
CA ASN A 103 1.78 -2.56 -2.84
C ASN A 103 3.21 -2.95 -3.29
N ASN A 104 4.11 -3.26 -2.35
CA ASN A 104 5.46 -3.71 -2.69
C ASN A 104 5.48 -5.09 -3.33
N PHE A 105 4.61 -6.00 -2.90
CA PHE A 105 4.45 -7.30 -3.56
C PHE A 105 3.82 -7.16 -4.94
N ASN A 106 2.84 -6.26 -5.11
CA ASN A 106 2.28 -5.95 -6.42
C ASN A 106 3.34 -5.46 -7.40
N LYS A 107 4.19 -4.50 -7.01
CA LYS A 107 5.31 -4.03 -7.83
C LYS A 107 6.18 -5.17 -8.34
N ILE A 108 6.53 -6.13 -7.47
CA ILE A 108 7.32 -7.31 -7.83
C ILE A 108 6.55 -8.23 -8.79
N MET A 109 5.30 -8.56 -8.48
CA MET A 109 4.47 -9.46 -9.29
C MET A 109 4.11 -8.87 -10.66
N GLU A 110 3.96 -7.55 -10.74
CA GLU A 110 3.60 -6.81 -11.95
C GLU A 110 4.81 -6.48 -12.82
N THR A 111 6.04 -6.61 -12.30
CA THR A 111 7.29 -6.29 -13.04
C THR A 111 7.37 -6.90 -14.46
N PRO A 112 6.93 -8.16 -14.71
CA PRO A 112 6.94 -8.71 -16.06
C PRO A 112 5.99 -7.99 -17.04
N TYR A 113 4.91 -7.37 -16.52
CA TYR A 113 3.83 -6.76 -17.29
C TYR A 113 3.92 -5.23 -17.33
N ASN A 114 4.58 -4.62 -16.34
CA ASN A 114 4.76 -3.18 -16.25
C ASN A 114 6.25 -2.82 -16.41
N ARG A 115 6.63 -2.51 -17.65
CA ARG A 115 7.99 -2.09 -18.01
C ARG A 115 8.18 -0.57 -18.02
N LYS A 116 7.11 0.19 -17.86
CA LYS A 116 7.12 1.66 -17.95
C LYS A 116 7.40 2.29 -16.60
N ASP A 117 6.82 1.74 -15.54
CA ASP A 117 6.93 2.31 -14.21
C ASP A 117 8.18 1.80 -13.47
N GLU A 118 9.11 2.71 -13.16
CA GLU A 118 10.16 2.43 -12.19
C GLU A 118 9.55 2.27 -10.78
N TRP A 119 10.11 1.33 -10.02
CA TRP A 119 9.83 1.18 -8.61
C TRP A 119 11.09 0.89 -7.81
N ARG A 120 11.11 1.37 -6.57
CA ARG A 120 12.15 1.06 -5.57
C ARG A 120 11.52 0.57 -4.28
N ILE A 121 12.23 -0.31 -3.59
CA ILE A 121 11.86 -0.88 -2.29
C ILE A 121 13.12 -0.87 -1.43
N ASP A 122 13.01 -0.36 -0.21
CA ASP A 122 14.09 -0.36 0.78
C ASP A 122 13.98 -1.59 1.68
N LEU A 123 15.08 -2.31 1.88
CA LEU A 123 15.11 -3.65 2.48
C LEU A 123 15.98 -3.68 3.74
N HIS A 124 15.42 -4.15 4.84
CA HIS A 124 16.13 -4.33 6.11
C HIS A 124 15.94 -5.75 6.62
N ARG A 125 17.03 -6.47 6.90
CA ARG A 125 16.94 -7.82 7.48
C ARG A 125 17.25 -7.77 8.97
N VAL A 126 16.30 -8.18 9.81
CA VAL A 126 16.46 -8.23 11.26
C VAL A 126 16.00 -9.58 11.78
N LYS A 127 16.89 -10.31 12.48
CA LYS A 127 16.59 -11.62 13.10
C LYS A 127 15.95 -12.64 12.16
N GLY A 128 16.35 -12.65 10.89
CA GLY A 128 15.84 -13.60 9.89
C GLY A 128 14.61 -13.11 9.11
N THR A 129 13.93 -12.06 9.55
CA THR A 129 12.82 -11.42 8.85
C THR A 129 13.32 -10.29 7.95
N VAL A 130 12.79 -10.19 6.73
CA VAL A 130 13.04 -9.11 5.78
C VAL A 130 11.89 -8.11 5.82
N TYR A 131 12.19 -6.87 6.18
CA TYR A 131 11.27 -5.76 6.21
C TYR A 131 11.46 -4.94 4.94
N MET A 132 10.36 -4.60 4.27
CA MET A 132 10.40 -3.90 2.99
C MET A 132 9.59 -2.61 3.08
N ASN A 133 10.27 -1.46 3.08
CA ASN A 133 9.67 -0.13 3.09
C ASN A 133 9.32 0.35 1.68
N VAL A 134 8.34 1.25 1.59
CA VAL A 134 8.02 1.92 0.34
C VAL A 134 9.01 3.05 0.11
N VAL A 135 9.67 3.04 -1.04
CA VAL A 135 10.48 4.16 -1.52
C VAL A 135 9.69 4.86 -2.62
N LYS A 136 9.48 6.16 -2.46
CA LYS A 136 8.99 7.00 -3.54
C LYS A 136 10.13 7.22 -4.52
N VAL A 137 9.86 6.96 -5.79
CA VAL A 137 10.76 7.31 -6.88
C VAL A 137 10.26 8.65 -7.39
N ASP A 138 11.13 9.66 -7.42
CA ASP A 138 10.81 10.92 -8.06
C ASP A 138 10.60 10.65 -9.54
N ARG A 139 9.39 10.90 -10.03
CA ARG A 139 9.06 10.76 -11.44
C ARG A 139 8.96 12.14 -12.04
N ASP A 140 9.57 12.34 -13.22
CA ASP A 140 9.29 13.49 -14.09
C ASP A 140 7.93 13.30 -14.79
N ASP A 141 6.89 13.08 -13.99
CA ASP A 141 5.53 12.94 -14.49
C ASP A 141 4.99 14.36 -14.67
N THR A 142 5.06 14.89 -15.88
CA THR A 142 4.27 16.08 -16.23
C THR A 142 2.80 15.68 -16.07
N PRO A 143 2.06 16.25 -15.11
CA PRO A 143 0.69 15.83 -14.87
C PRO A 143 -0.12 16.13 -16.13
N PHE A 144 -0.81 15.12 -16.65
CA PHE A 144 -1.67 15.33 -17.81
C PHE A 144 -2.88 16.18 -17.38
N PRO A 145 -3.47 16.99 -18.29
CA PRO A 145 -4.61 17.84 -17.95
C PRO A 145 -5.75 17.05 -17.32
N GLY A 146 -6.17 17.44 -16.11
CA GLY A 146 -7.27 16.79 -15.38
C GLY A 146 -6.89 15.58 -14.50
N GLN A 147 -5.61 15.24 -14.37
CA GLN A 147 -5.15 14.13 -13.52
C GLN A 147 -5.65 14.24 -12.06
N GLU A 148 -5.66 15.45 -11.49
CA GLU A 148 -6.17 15.68 -10.14
C GLU A 148 -7.67 15.42 -10.03
N ARG A 149 -8.44 15.79 -11.06
CA ARG A 149 -9.88 15.55 -11.13
C ARG A 149 -10.20 14.06 -11.21
N PHE A 150 -9.45 13.30 -12.01
CA PHE A 150 -9.63 11.84 -12.06
C PHE A 150 -9.21 11.15 -10.76
N THR A 151 -8.18 11.66 -10.08
CA THR A 151 -7.82 11.19 -8.74
C THR A 151 -8.95 11.46 -7.74
N TYR A 152 -9.55 12.66 -7.80
CA TYR A 152 -10.69 13.03 -6.98
C TYR A 152 -11.90 12.11 -7.20
N TYR A 153 -12.20 11.73 -8.45
CA TYR A 153 -13.31 10.82 -8.74
C TYR A 153 -13.22 9.50 -7.96
N GLY A 154 -12.01 8.99 -7.73
CA GLY A 154 -11.79 7.84 -6.85
C GLY A 154 -12.22 8.10 -5.41
N TYR A 155 -11.80 9.23 -4.83
CA TYR A 155 -12.18 9.62 -3.47
C TYR A 155 -13.68 9.87 -3.34
N LYS A 156 -14.29 10.59 -4.30
CA LYS A 156 -15.73 10.85 -4.32
C LYS A 156 -16.53 9.56 -4.46
N PHE A 157 -16.08 8.64 -5.31
CA PHE A 157 -16.70 7.32 -5.43
C PHE A 157 -16.64 6.53 -4.13
N GLU A 158 -15.48 6.47 -3.46
CA GLU A 158 -15.35 5.84 -2.15
C GLU A 158 -16.27 6.47 -1.11
N GLU A 159 -16.42 7.80 -1.11
CA GLU A 159 -17.32 8.53 -0.23
C GLU A 159 -18.79 8.16 -0.46
N LEU A 160 -19.26 8.20 -1.70
CA LEU A 160 -20.63 7.85 -2.07
C LEU A 160 -20.94 6.36 -1.80
N CYS A 161 -19.95 5.50 -1.98
CA CYS A 161 -20.10 4.05 -1.86
C CYS A 161 -19.91 3.53 -0.43
N THR A 162 -19.70 4.40 0.56
CA THR A 162 -19.44 3.94 1.92
C THR A 162 -20.09 4.81 2.99
N ARG A 163 -20.43 4.19 4.12
CA ARG A 163 -20.98 4.86 5.30
C ARG A 163 -20.09 4.59 6.52
N PRO A 164 -19.96 5.56 7.45
CA PRO A 164 -19.27 5.30 8.71
C PRO A 164 -19.91 4.13 9.48
N PRO A 165 -19.18 3.47 10.38
CA PRO A 165 -19.77 2.50 11.29
C PRO A 165 -20.89 3.15 12.12
N PRO A 166 -21.93 2.40 12.50
CA PRO A 166 -22.98 2.89 13.39
C PRO A 166 -22.45 3.23 14.78
#